data_AF-A0A842MAB3-F1
#
_entry.id   AF-A0A842MAB3-F1
#
_cell.length_a   1.000
_cell.length_b   1.000
_cell.length_c   1.000
_cell.angle_alpha   90.00
_cell.angle_beta   90.00
_cell.angle_gamma   90.00
#
_symmetry.space_group_name_H-M   'P 1'
#
loop_
_entity.id
_entity.type
_entity.pdbx_description
1 polymer ?
#
loop_
_entity_poly.entity_id
_entity_poly.type
_entity_poly.pdbx_seq_one_letter_code
_entity_poly.pdbx_strand_id
1 'polypeptide(L)' 'MKEIRAPSTAARLESLEVGDRILLSGKIYTGRDAVLPRLVKAVESGRSPVDLEGAAIMHTAVSDAGIAPTSSNK' A
#
# COMPACT_ATOMS: atom_id res chain seq x y z
N MET A 1 -10.56 1.92 -17.55
CA MET A 1 -10.23 1.75 -16.12
C MET A 1 -9.28 0.56 -16.03
N LYS A 2 -8.06 0.73 -15.56
CA LYS A 2 -7.04 -0.34 -15.51
C LYS A 2 -7.25 -1.18 -14.25
N GLU A 3 -7.21 -2.49 -14.34
CA GLU A 3 -7.32 -3.38 -13.18
C GLU A 3 -5.94 -3.75 -12.67
N ILE A 4 -5.69 -3.59 -11.37
CA ILE A 4 -4.44 -3.94 -10.71
C ILE A 4 -4.75 -4.92 -9.58
N ARG A 5 -3.96 -5.99 -9.48
CA ARG A 5 -4.05 -6.96 -8.38
C ARG A 5 -2.76 -6.93 -7.58
N ALA A 6 -2.86 -6.75 -6.27
CA ALA A 6 -1.73 -6.76 -5.34
C ALA A 6 -1.49 -8.17 -4.75
N PRO A 7 -0.23 -8.62 -4.62
CA PRO A 7 0.98 -7.95 -5.11
C PRO A 7 1.07 -7.95 -6.65
N SER A 8 1.55 -6.84 -7.22
CA SER A 8 1.65 -6.62 -8.67
C SER A 8 3.10 -6.66 -9.15
N THR A 9 3.33 -6.85 -10.45
CA THR A 9 4.68 -6.81 -11.03
C THR A 9 5.12 -5.38 -11.36
N ALA A 10 6.44 -5.15 -11.35
CA ALA A 10 7.04 -3.87 -11.75
C ALA A 10 6.55 -3.41 -13.14
N ALA A 11 6.61 -4.29 -14.14
CA ALA A 11 6.16 -3.99 -15.50
C ALA A 11 4.69 -3.53 -15.58
N ARG A 12 3.81 -4.06 -14.73
CA ARG A 12 2.39 -3.64 -14.70
C ARG A 12 2.24 -2.27 -14.02
N LEU A 13 3.01 -2.00 -12.98
CA LEU A 13 3.01 -0.71 -12.29
C LEU A 13 3.64 0.40 -13.14
N GLU A 14 4.71 0.10 -13.87
CA GLU A 14 5.39 1.01 -14.80
C GLU A 14 4.52 1.42 -16.00
N SER A 15 3.48 0.64 -16.32
CA SER A 15 2.50 0.97 -17.36
C SER A 15 1.43 2.00 -16.92
N LEU A 16 1.46 2.44 -15.66
CA LEU A 16 0.52 3.42 -15.13
C LEU A 16 0.97 4.85 -15.41
N GLU A 17 0.01 5.69 -15.80
CA GLU A 17 0.22 7.11 -16.07
C GLU A 17 -0.60 7.97 -15.10
N VAL A 18 -0.11 9.18 -14.82
CA VAL A 18 -0.85 10.13 -13.97
C VAL A 18 -2.20 10.44 -14.62
N GLY A 19 -3.26 10.32 -13.83
CA GLY A 19 -4.64 10.50 -14.30
C GLY A 19 -5.36 9.19 -14.65
N ASP A 20 -4.65 8.06 -14.69
CA ASP A 20 -5.28 6.76 -14.84
C ASP A 20 -6.26 6.46 -13.70
N ARG A 21 -7.48 6.06 -14.06
CA ARG A 21 -8.42 5.46 -13.13
C ARG A 21 -8.14 3.97 -13.04
N ILE A 22 -7.80 3.50 -11.84
CA ILE A 22 -7.52 2.10 -11.55
C ILE A 22 -8.56 1.47 -10.63
N LEU A 23 -8.76 0.16 -10.79
CA LEU A 23 -9.41 -0.69 -9.80
C LEU A 23 -8.34 -1.59 -9.17
N LEU A 24 -8.02 -1.36 -7.90
CA LEU A 24 -7.06 -2.15 -7.15
C LEU A 24 -7.77 -3.25 -6.36
N SER A 25 -7.29 -4.49 -6.46
CA SER A 25 -7.82 -5.65 -5.77
C SER A 25 -6.70 -6.53 -5.19
N GLY A 26 -7.03 -7.48 -4.32
CA GLY A 26 -6.05 -8.40 -3.73
C GLY A 26 -5.70 -8.08 -2.28
N LYS A 27 -4.51 -8.52 -1.84
CA LYS A 27 -4.07 -8.31 -0.46
C LYS A 27 -3.50 -6.90 -0.32
N ILE A 28 -4.17 -6.08 0.48
CA ILE A 28 -3.78 -4.69 0.73
C ILE A 28 -3.48 -4.56 2.22
N TYR A 29 -2.28 -4.09 2.54
CA TYR A 29 -1.90 -3.79 3.91
C TYR A 29 -2.40 -2.40 4.30
N THR A 30 -2.64 -2.18 5.58
CA THR A 30 -3.04 -0.89 6.13
C THR A 30 -2.01 -0.42 7.15
N GLY A 31 -1.71 0.87 7.14
CA GLY A 31 -0.71 1.44 8.03
C GLY A 31 -0.72 2.95 7.97
N ARG A 32 -0.44 3.60 9.10
CA ARG A 32 -0.38 5.06 9.23
C ARG A 32 0.76 5.42 10.19
N ASP A 33 0.52 6.37 11.09
CA ASP A 33 1.53 7.09 11.86
C ASP A 33 2.41 6.16 12.73
N ALA A 34 1.81 5.18 13.41
CA ALA A 34 2.55 4.33 14.35
C ALA A 34 3.21 3.10 13.71
N VAL A 35 2.66 2.62 12.58
CA VAL A 35 3.05 1.33 11.98
C VAL A 35 4.09 1.52 10.90
N LEU A 36 3.96 2.53 10.04
CA LEU A 36 4.89 2.72 8.91
C LEU A 36 6.34 2.95 9.37
N PRO A 37 6.63 3.78 10.39
CA PRO A 37 8.00 3.94 10.89
C PRO A 37 8.58 2.66 11.49
N ARG A 38 7.74 1.80 12.07
CA ARG A 38 8.18 0.50 12.60
C ARG A 38 8.46 -0.49 11.46
N LEU A 39 7.63 -0.48 10.42
CA LEU A 39 7.84 -1.29 9.22
C LEU A 39 9.15 -0.92 8.52
N VAL A 40 9.44 0.38 8.36
CA VAL A 40 10.73 0.85 7.79
C VAL A 40 11.91 0.28 8.57
N LYS A 41 11.93 0.43 9.91
CA LYS A 41 13.00 -0.15 10.76
C LYS A 41 13.10 -1.68 10.66
N ALA A 42 11.97 -2.36 10.49
CA ALA A 42 11.95 -3.81 10.32
C ALA A 42 12.57 -4.21 8.97
N VAL A 43 12.24 -3.50 7.89
CA VAL A 43 12.84 -3.70 6.54
C VAL A 43 14.34 -3.44 6.58
N GLU A 44 14.78 -2.31 7.14
CA GLU A 44 16.20 -1.94 7.25
C GLU A 44 17.02 -2.96 8.05
N SER A 45 16.41 -3.62 9.04
CA SER A 45 17.06 -4.66 9.84
C SER A 45 16.88 -6.08 9.30
N GLY A 46 16.33 -6.24 8.08
CA GLY A 46 16.11 -7.56 7.46
C GLY A 46 15.06 -8.43 8.17
N ARG A 47 14.19 -7.82 8.98
CA ARG A 47 13.17 -8.48 9.81
C ARG A 47 11.75 -8.04 9.41
N SER A 48 11.55 -7.65 8.16
CA SER A 48 10.23 -7.27 7.68
C SER A 48 9.24 -8.42 7.92
N PRO A 49 8.07 -8.18 8.55
CA PRO A 49 7.08 -9.22 8.78
C PRO A 49 6.31 -9.60 7.50
N VAL A 50 6.51 -8.84 6.42
CA VAL A 50 5.82 -8.99 5.14
C VAL A 50 6.76 -8.75 3.97
N ASP A 51 6.49 -9.40 2.84
CA ASP A 51 7.08 -9.02 1.57
C ASP A 51 6.38 -7.77 1.02
N LEU A 52 7.18 -6.79 0.62
CA LEU A 52 6.73 -5.48 0.14
C LEU A 52 6.85 -5.34 -1.37
N GLU A 53 7.53 -6.26 -2.06
CA GLU A 53 7.68 -6.17 -3.50
C GLU A 53 6.31 -6.28 -4.18
N GLY A 54 5.95 -5.24 -4.95
CA GLY A 54 4.66 -5.17 -5.62
C GLY A 54 3.44 -5.00 -4.69
N ALA A 55 3.65 -4.90 -3.37
CA ALA A 55 2.58 -4.80 -2.40
C ALA A 55 1.91 -3.41 -2.43
N ALA A 56 0.67 -3.34 -1.95
CA ALA A 56 -0.05 -2.10 -1.75
C ALA A 56 -0.24 -1.83 -0.25
N ILE A 57 0.05 -0.59 0.18
CA ILE A 57 -0.22 -0.11 1.53
C ILE A 57 -1.21 1.05 1.44
N MET A 58 -2.38 0.88 2.04
CA MET A 58 -3.39 1.93 2.17
C MET A 58 -3.12 2.72 3.46
N HIS A 59 -2.84 4.02 3.31
CA HIS A 59 -2.77 4.93 4.44
C HIS A 59 -4.18 5.17 4.99
N THR A 60 -4.50 4.56 6.13
CA THR A 60 -5.85 4.61 6.70
C THR A 60 -5.84 4.47 8.22
N ALA A 61 -6.96 4.83 8.83
CA ALA A 61 -7.32 4.48 10.20
C ALA A 61 -8.71 3.82 10.17
N VAL A 62 -8.92 2.83 11.03
CA VAL A 62 -10.22 2.17 11.20
C VAL A 62 -10.97 2.78 12.37
N SER A 63 -12.28 2.90 12.23
CA SER A 63 -13.21 3.28 13.29
C SER A 63 -14.53 2.53 13.11
N ASP A 64 -15.46 2.69 14.04
CA ASP A 64 -16.82 2.15 13.91
C ASP A 64 -17.56 2.71 12.69
N ALA A 65 -17.14 3.88 12.19
CA ALA A 65 -17.67 4.47 10.95
C ALA A 65 -17.11 3.82 9.67
N GLY A 66 -16.11 2.94 9.79
CA GLY A 66 -15.51 2.21 8.68
C GLY A 66 -14.04 2.57 8.42
N ILE A 67 -13.62 2.38 7.16
CA ILE A 67 -12.24 2.52 6.67
C ILE A 67 -12.23 3.56 5.56
N ALA A 68 -11.37 4.58 5.68
CA ALA A 68 -11.20 5.63 4.68
C ALA A 68 -9.73 6.05 4.54
N PRO A 69 -9.28 6.51 3.37
CA PRO A 69 -7.91 6.97 3.19
C PRO A 69 -7.62 8.25 4.01
N THR A 70 -6.37 8.40 4.44
CA THR A 70 -5.83 9.64 5.07
C THR A 70 -4.78 10.27 4.14
N SER A 71 -4.31 11.47 4.48
CA SER A 71 -3.17 12.10 3.81
C SER A 71 -1.91 11.20 3.77
N SER A 72 -1.23 11.19 2.62
CA SER A 72 0.01 10.41 2.41
C SER A 72 1.31 11.21 2.59
N ASN A 73 1.24 12.49 2.96
CA ASN A 73 2.42 13.35 3.11
C ASN A 73 3.14 13.24 4.47
N LYS A 74 2.70 12.31 5.32
CA LYS A 74 3.20 12.11 6.67
C LYS A 74 4.06 10.86 6.71
#